data_AF-A0A5B2YTR3-F1
#
_entry.id   AF-A0A5B2YTR3-F1
#
_cell.length_a   1.000
_cell.length_b   1.000
_cell.length_c   1.000
_cell.angle_alpha   90.00
_cell.angle_beta   90.00
_cell.angle_gamma   90.00
#
_symmetry.space_group_name_H-M   'P 1'
#
loop_
_entity.id
_entity.type
_entity.pdbx_description
1 polymer ?
#
loop_
_entity_poly.entity_id
_entity_poly.type
_entity_poly.pdbx_seq_one_letter_code
_entity_poly.pdbx_strand_id
1 'polypeptide(L)' 'MVTIDDIKLNLECSDVYAQKLIEYAQGDQDKLEDIYFQKLAERRVREAVVEYGTYKKST' A
#
# COMPACT_ATOMS: atom_id res chain seq x y z
N MET A 1 -11.48 0.73 -13.80
CA MET A 1 -10.37 1.63 -14.13
C MET A 1 -10.11 2.54 -12.95
N VAL A 2 -9.14 2.20 -12.12
CA VAL A 2 -8.59 3.07 -11.08
C VAL A 2 -7.81 4.23 -11.71
N THR A 3 -8.12 5.46 -11.32
CA THR A 3 -7.41 6.68 -11.77
C THR A 3 -6.36 7.14 -10.76
N ILE A 4 -5.47 8.05 -11.18
CA ILE A 4 -4.48 8.65 -10.27
C ILE A 4 -5.14 9.43 -9.12
N ASP A 5 -6.29 10.05 -9.37
CA ASP A 5 -7.04 10.79 -8.35
C ASP A 5 -7.69 9.83 -7.34
N ASP A 6 -8.20 8.68 -7.80
CA ASP A 6 -8.71 7.62 -6.92
C ASP A 6 -7.60 7.11 -5.99
N ILE A 7 -6.40 6.91 -6.53
CA ILE A 7 -5.23 6.45 -5.76
C ILE A 7 -4.91 7.48 -4.67
N LYS A 8 -4.79 8.76 -5.04
CA LYS A 8 -4.42 9.84 -4.11
C LYS A 8 -5.47 10.05 -3.02
N LEU A 9 -6.74 10.07 -3.39
CA LEU A 9 -7.84 10.31 -2.46
C LEU A 9 -7.99 9.13 -1.49
N ASN A 10 -8.05 7.90 -2.02
CA ASN A 10 -8.40 6.73 -1.22
C ASN A 10 -7.21 6.16 -0.43
N LEU A 11 -5.99 6.31 -0.94
CA LEU A 11 -4.78 5.97 -0.19
C LEU A 11 -4.23 7.15 0.60
N GLU A 12 -4.83 8.34 0.54
CA GLU A 12 -4.35 9.57 1.21
C GLU A 12 -2.82 9.69 1.12
N CYS A 13 -2.32 9.66 -0.11
CA CYS A 13 -0.89 9.57 -0.40
C CYS A 13 -0.39 10.75 -1.23
N SER A 14 0.93 10.93 -1.26
CA SER A 14 1.56 11.97 -2.08
C SER A 14 1.47 11.63 -3.58
N ASP A 15 1.60 12.66 -4.42
CA ASP A 15 1.69 12.52 -5.88
C ASP A 15 2.79 11.55 -6.30
N VAL A 16 3.95 11.62 -5.63
CA VAL A 16 5.09 10.75 -5.90
C VAL A 16 4.75 9.29 -5.64
N TYR A 17 4.03 9.00 -4.55
CA TYR A 17 3.64 7.63 -4.24
C TYR A 17 2.61 7.10 -5.24
N ALA A 18 1.61 7.92 -5.59
CA ALA A 18 0.61 7.54 -6.60
C ALA A 18 1.28 7.25 -7.96
N GLN A 19 2.22 8.09 -8.39
CA GLN A 19 2.99 7.89 -9.62
C GLN A 19 3.79 6.58 -9.59
N LYS A 20 4.37 6.21 -8.44
CA LYS A 20 5.11 4.96 -8.30
C LYS A 20 4.24 3.71 -8.47
N LEU A 21 2.97 3.76 -8.04
CA LEU A 21 2.02 2.66 -8.28
C LEU A 21 1.69 2.53 -9.78
N ILE A 22 1.54 3.64 -10.49
CA ILE A 22 1.31 3.66 -11.94
C ILE A 22 2.53 3.12 -12.69
N GLU A 23 3.74 3.56 -12.31
CA GLU A 23 5.00 3.07 -12.88
C GLU A 23 5.17 1.56 -12.65
N TYR A 24 4.81 1.06 -11.46
CA TYR A 24 4.84 -0.37 -11.15
C TYR A 24 3.91 -1.19 -12.05
N ALA A 25 2.75 -0.63 -12.40
CA ALA A 25 1.77 -1.28 -13.26
C ALA A 25 2.23 -1.36 -14.73
N GLN A 26 3.15 -0.50 -15.18
CA GLN A 26 3.71 -0.52 -16.55
C GLN A 26 2.64 -0.46 -17.66
N GLY A 27 1.52 0.23 -17.41
CA GLY A 27 0.39 0.33 -18.34
C GLY A 27 -0.59 -0.84 -18.29
N ASP A 28 -0.34 -1.86 -17.47
CA ASP A 28 -1.29 -2.93 -17.17
C ASP A 28 -2.32 -2.45 -16.14
N GLN A 29 -3.56 -2.31 -16.58
CA GLN A 29 -4.63 -1.78 -15.75
C GLN A 29 -5.05 -2.74 -14.64
N ASP A 30 -5.06 -4.05 -14.90
CA ASP A 30 -5.46 -5.05 -13.91
C ASP A 30 -4.41 -5.10 -12.79
N LYS A 31 -3.12 -5.05 -13.16
CA LYS A 31 -2.02 -4.94 -12.21
C LYS A 31 -2.08 -3.68 -11.36
N LEU A 32 -2.52 -2.56 -11.92
CA LEU A 32 -2.73 -1.31 -11.17
C LEU A 32 -3.87 -1.45 -10.15
N GLU A 33 -4.98 -2.07 -10.54
CA GLU A 33 -6.12 -2.31 -9.65
C GLU A 33 -5.73 -3.26 -8.50
N ASP A 34 -5.01 -4.33 -8.80
CA ASP A 34 -4.53 -5.30 -7.80
C ASP A 34 -3.65 -4.64 -6.74
N ILE A 35 -2.62 -3.89 -7.15
CA ILE A 35 -1.71 -3.24 -6.18
C ILE A 35 -2.44 -2.14 -5.40
N TYR A 36 -3.36 -1.43 -6.04
CA TYR A 36 -4.18 -0.41 -5.38
C TYR A 36 -5.04 -1.03 -4.27
N PHE A 37 -5.80 -2.09 -4.56
CA PHE A 37 -6.63 -2.75 -3.55
C PHE A 37 -5.81 -3.43 -2.47
N GLN A 38 -4.66 -4.02 -2.82
CA GLN A 38 -3.73 -4.59 -1.84
C GLN A 38 -3.28 -3.53 -0.82
N LYS A 39 -2.86 -2.34 -1.28
CA LYS A 39 -2.39 -1.26 -0.41
C LYS A 39 -3.51 -0.63 0.40
N LEU A 40 -4.70 -0.53 -0.18
CA LEU A 40 -5.89 -0.07 0.54
C LEU A 40 -6.25 -1.03 1.68
N ALA A 41 -6.20 -2.34 1.44
CA ALA A 41 -6.44 -3.36 2.46
C ALA A 41 -5.36 -3.35 3.54
N GLU A 42 -4.08 -3.25 3.17
CA GLU A 42 -2.96 -3.17 4.11
C GLU A 42 -3.12 -1.99 5.07
N ARG A 43 -3.51 -0.81 4.58
CA ARG A 43 -3.78 0.38 5.41
C ARG A 43 -4.93 0.18 6.40
N ARG A 44 -5.94 -0.60 6.05
CA ARG A 44 -7.11 -0.85 6.91
C ARG A 44 -6.83 -1.84 8.03
N VAL A 45 -5.93 -2.81 7.78
CA VAL A 45 -5.69 -3.93 8.70
C VAL A 45 -4.43 -3.76 9.54
N ARG A 46 -3.40 -3.07 9.02
CA ARG A 46 -2.11 -2.97 9.70
C ARG A 46 -2.17 -2.00 10.88
N GLU A 47 -1.81 -2.50 12.06
CA GLU A 47 -1.65 -1.67 13.25
C GLU A 47 -0.54 -0.63 13.07
N ALA A 48 -0.68 0.52 13.71
CA ALA A 48 0.30 1.61 13.62
C ALA A 48 1.67 1.23 14.22
N VAL A 49 1.67 0.43 15.28
CA VAL A 49 2.86 -0.04 15.98
C VAL A 49 2.66 -1.51 16.32
N VAL A 50 3.64 -2.35 15.98
CA VAL A 50 3.67 -3.77 16.37
C VAL A 50 4.94 -4.01 17.17
N GLU A 51 4.81 -4.40 18.45
CA GLU A 51 5.94 -4.74 19.30
C GLU A 51 6.29 -6.22 19.15
N TYR A 52 7.54 -6.51 18.79
CA TYR A 52 8.07 -7.86 18.77
C TYR A 52 8.87 -8.11 20.05
N GLY A 53 8.45 -9.10 20.84
CA GLY A 53 9.12 -9.45 22.09
C GLY A 53 10.60 -9.77 21.86
N THR A 54 11.48 -9.21 22.69
CA THR A 54 12.89 -9.60 22.72
C THR A 54 12.99 -11.05 23.18
N TYR A 55 13.63 -11.91 22.37
CA TYR A 55 13.94 -13.28 22.76
C TYR A 55 14.72 -13.27 24.07
N LYS A 56 14.06 -13.56 25.20
CA LYS A 56 14.77 -13.95 26.42
C LYS A 56 15.29 -15.36 26.17
N LYS A 57 16.61 -15.50 25.95
CA LYS A 57 17.27 -16.79 26.13
C LYS A 57 16.94 -17.23 27.55
N SER A 58 16.18 -18.30 27.69
CA SER A 58 15.99 -19.01 28.94
C SER A 58 17.38 -19.45 29.43
N THR A 59 17.83 -18.82 30.51
CA THR A 59 18.98 -19.27 31.31
C THR A 59 18.63 -20.59 31.98
#